data_AF-A0A9D8PUS7-F1
#
_entry.id   AF-A0A9D8PUS7-F1
#
_cell.length_a   1.000
_cell.length_b   1.000
_cell.length_c   1.000
_cell.angle_alpha   90.00
_cell.angle_beta   90.00
_cell.angle_gamma   90.00
#
_symmetry.space_group_name_H-M   'P 1'
#
loop_
_entity.id
_entity.type
_entity.pdbx_description
1 polymer ?
#
loop_
_entity_poly.entity_id
_entity_poly.type
_entity_poly.pdbx_seq_one_letter_code
_entity_poly.pdbx_strand_id
1 'polypeptide(L)'
;MSQDAKPKQRAVGLARYSDQQLRAELDRRARAAGKPAAQWVGKRSEYLRKTAAELQAQLDELLEDRVPAGQMLAVKRARVRSLEERINKNLRYAKLAEAEGN
;
A
#
# COMPACT_ATOMS: atom_id res chain seq x y z
N MET A 1 25.14 9.65 -29.29
CA MET A 1 24.66 10.13 -27.98
C MET A 1 23.83 9.01 -27.36
N SER A 2 24.44 8.13 -26.58
CA SER A 2 23.72 7.03 -25.90
C SER A 2 22.91 7.60 -24.74
N GLN A 3 21.59 7.52 -24.84
CA GLN A 3 20.72 7.66 -23.68
C GLN A 3 20.69 6.31 -22.97
N ASP A 4 21.54 6.16 -21.96
CA ASP A 4 21.40 5.09 -20.98
C ASP A 4 20.05 5.24 -20.29
N ALA A 5 19.08 4.46 -20.76
CA ALA A 5 17.80 4.27 -20.10
C ALA A 5 18.07 3.61 -18.74
N LYS A 6 18.22 4.45 -17.70
CA LYS A 6 18.25 3.97 -16.31
C LYS A 6 17.07 3.02 -16.13
N PRO A 7 17.28 1.76 -15.72
CA PRO A 7 16.18 0.86 -15.48
C PRO A 7 15.31 1.52 -14.41
N LYS A 8 14.06 1.85 -14.77
CA LYS A 8 13.02 2.21 -13.80
C LYS A 8 13.02 1.07 -12.80
N GLN A 9 13.66 1.26 -11.64
CA GLN A 9 13.58 0.34 -10.52
C GLN A 9 12.09 0.14 -10.31
N ARG A 10 11.56 -1.00 -10.76
CA ARG A 10 10.21 -1.42 -10.46
C ARG A 10 10.20 -1.41 -8.94
N ALA A 11 9.55 -0.41 -8.35
CA ALA A 11 9.51 -0.26 -6.90
C ALA A 11 9.00 -1.61 -6.40
N VAL A 12 9.91 -2.40 -5.82
CA VAL A 12 9.57 -3.69 -5.28
C VAL A 12 8.55 -3.35 -4.21
N GLY A 13 7.29 -3.73 -4.46
CA GLY A 13 6.20 -3.34 -3.56
C GLY A 13 6.55 -3.81 -2.16
N LEU A 14 6.32 -2.96 -1.16
CA LEU A 14 6.66 -3.22 0.25
C LEU A 14 6.16 -4.60 0.74
N ALA A 15 5.11 -5.11 0.10
CA ALA A 15 4.59 -6.46 0.32
C ALA A 15 5.57 -7.62 0.06
N ARG A 16 6.69 -7.39 -0.64
CA ARG A 16 7.73 -8.40 -0.92
C ARG A 16 8.97 -8.26 -0.04
N TYR A 17 9.01 -7.27 0.84
CA TYR A 17 10.18 -7.04 1.69
C TYR A 17 10.24 -8.12 2.78
N SER A 18 11.42 -8.46 3.30
CA SER A 18 11.49 -9.11 4.62
C SER A 18 11.08 -8.11 5.72
N ASP A 19 10.83 -8.59 6.93
CA ASP A 19 10.53 -7.71 8.08
C ASP A 19 11.63 -6.66 8.30
N GLN A 20 12.89 -7.07 8.20
CA GLN A 20 14.04 -6.18 8.35
C GLN A 20 14.12 -5.14 7.22
N GLN A 21 13.87 -5.55 5.97
CA GLN A 21 13.85 -4.64 4.82
C GLN A 21 12.68 -3.65 4.92
N LEU A 22 11.51 -4.12 5.35
CA LEU A 22 10.34 -3.29 5.58
C LEU A 22 10.64 -2.23 6.63
N ARG A 23 11.24 -2.63 7.74
CA ARG A 23 11.65 -1.74 8.81
C ARG A 23 12.58 -0.63 8.31
N ALA A 24 13.66 -1.01 7.62
CA ALA A 24 14.64 -0.07 7.09
C ALA A 24 14.03 0.92 6.07
N GLU A 25 13.10 0.47 5.24
CA GLU A 25 12.44 1.34 4.26
C GLU A 25 11.43 2.28 4.91
N LEU A 26 10.67 1.82 5.92
CA LEU A 26 9.76 2.68 6.68
C LEU A 26 10.53 3.78 7.41
N ASP A 27 11.70 3.48 7.97
CA ASP A 27 12.61 4.49 8.52
C ASP A 27 13.09 5.50 7.48
N ARG A 28 13.53 4.99 6.33
CA ARG A 28 14.01 5.86 5.24
C ARG A 28 12.92 6.86 4.84
N ARG A 29 11.68 6.39 4.73
CA ARG A 29 10.52 7.23 4.38
C ARG A 29 10.15 8.20 5.50
N ALA A 30 10.17 7.76 6.76
CA ALA A 30 9.89 8.63 7.90
C ALA A 30 10.90 9.79 7.96
N ARG A 31 12.20 9.48 7.83
CA ARG A 31 13.28 10.48 7.76
C ARG A 31 13.11 11.43 6.59
N ALA A 32 12.81 10.92 5.40
CA ALA A 32 12.58 11.74 4.20
C ALA A 32 11.37 12.67 4.34
N ALA A 33 10.36 12.29 5.13
CA ALA A 33 9.18 13.10 5.43
C ALA A 33 9.36 14.04 6.63
N GLY A 34 10.55 14.09 7.25
CA GLY A 34 10.79 14.88 8.46
C GLY A 34 10.01 14.39 9.69
N LYS A 35 9.55 13.13 9.67
CA LYS A 35 8.79 12.51 10.76
C LYS A 35 9.73 11.68 11.64
N PRO A 36 9.42 11.52 12.94
CA PRO A 36 10.12 10.56 13.79
C PRO A 36 10.06 9.16 13.16
N ALA A 37 11.06 8.32 13.46
CA ALA A 37 11.09 6.93 13.00
C ALA A 37 9.72 6.28 13.22
N ALA A 38 9.21 5.60 12.19
CA ALA A 38 7.85 5.06 12.23
C ALA A 38 7.70 4.19 13.48
N GLN A 39 6.61 4.39 14.25
CA GLN A 39 6.24 3.45 15.30
C GLN A 39 6.21 2.05 14.69
N TRP A 40 7.13 1.21 15.16
CA TRP A 40 7.55 0.02 14.45
C TRP A 40 6.40 -0.95 14.31
N VAL A 41 6.15 -1.35 13.07
CA VAL A 41 5.34 -2.54 12.82
C VAL A 41 6.28 -3.74 13.01
N GLY A 42 5.95 -4.63 13.95
CA GLY A 42 6.82 -5.72 14.36
C GLY A 42 6.99 -6.77 13.27
N LYS A 43 5.95 -6.97 12.46
CA LYS A 43 5.92 -7.96 11.36
C LYS A 43 5.38 -7.38 10.06
N ARG A 44 5.86 -7.84 8.91
CA ARG A 44 5.32 -7.46 7.59
C ARG A 44 3.83 -7.74 7.45
N SER A 45 3.34 -8.84 8.03
CA SER A 45 1.91 -9.19 8.03
C SER A 45 1.06 -8.10 8.71
N GLU A 46 1.52 -7.56 9.84
CA GLU A 46 0.85 -6.47 10.57
C GLU A 46 0.83 -5.18 9.72
N TYR A 47 1.93 -4.85 9.04
CA TYR A 47 2.00 -3.66 8.19
C TYR A 47 1.00 -3.74 7.05
N LEU A 48 0.93 -4.91 6.40
CA LEU A 48 0.01 -5.17 5.31
C LEU A 48 -1.45 -5.13 5.77
N ARG A 49 -1.76 -5.65 6.96
CA ARG A 49 -3.10 -5.53 7.57
C ARG A 49 -3.47 -4.10 7.90
N LYS A 50 -2.56 -3.36 8.53
CA LYS A 50 -2.78 -1.93 8.83
C LYS A 50 -3.03 -1.14 7.55
N THR A 51 -2.21 -1.35 6.52
CA THR A 51 -2.39 -0.73 5.20
C THR A 51 -3.73 -1.11 4.58
N ALA A 52 -4.16 -2.37 4.70
CA ALA A 52 -5.47 -2.80 4.22
C ALA A 52 -6.62 -2.12 4.97
N ALA A 53 -6.52 -1.96 6.29
CA ALA A 53 -7.51 -1.26 7.10
C ALA A 53 -7.59 0.24 6.74
N GLU A 54 -6.46 0.91 6.53
CA GLU A 54 -6.43 2.31 6.07
C GLU A 54 -7.08 2.47 4.68
N LEU A 55 -6.88 1.50 3.78
CA LEU A 55 -7.54 1.50 2.48
C LEU A 55 -9.05 1.19 2.58
N GLN A 56 -9.45 0.35 3.52
CA GLN A 56 -10.86 0.07 3.79
C GLN A 56 -11.57 1.33 4.27
N ALA A 57 -10.97 2.10 5.20
CA ALA A 57 -11.53 3.37 5.64
C ALA A 57 -11.72 4.35 4.47
N GLN A 58 -10.74 4.46 3.55
CA GLN A 58 -10.87 5.27 2.33
C GLN A 58 -11.96 4.77 1.39
N LEU A 59 -12.18 3.46 1.34
CA LEU A 59 -13.24 2.86 0.53
C LEU A 59 -14.61 3.18 1.14
N ASP A 60 -14.75 3.06 2.46
CA ASP A 60 -15.99 3.35 3.17
C ASP A 60 -16.38 4.83 2.99
N GLU A 61 -15.44 5.75 3.21
CA GLU A 61 -15.62 7.19 2.94
C GLU A 61 -16.05 7.45 1.48
N LEU A 62 -15.39 6.80 0.53
CA LEU A 62 -15.72 6.96 -0.89
C LEU A 62 -17.11 6.41 -1.22
N LEU A 63 -17.52 5.31 -0.60
CA LEU A 63 -18.83 4.69 -0.83
C LEU A 63 -19.96 5.59 -0.32
N GLU A 64 -19.77 6.27 0.81
CA GLU A 64 -20.71 7.24 1.38
C GLU A 64 -20.91 8.48 0.48
N ASP A 65 -19.86 8.90 -0.25
CA ASP A 65 -19.89 10.10 -1.09
C ASP A 65 -20.87 9.98 -2.29
N ARG A 66 -21.94 10.78 -2.31
CA ARG A 66 -22.93 10.74 -3.40
C ARG A 66 -22.50 11.61 -4.57
N VAL A 67 -22.05 10.97 -5.66
CA VAL A 67 -21.76 11.66 -6.94
C VAL A 67 -22.91 11.51 -7.95
N PRO A 68 -23.26 12.58 -8.69
CA PRO A 68 -24.21 12.52 -9.79
C PRO A 68 -23.83 11.50 -10.87
N ALA A 69 -24.83 11.01 -11.60
CA ALA A 69 -24.62 10.15 -12.76
C ALA A 69 -23.74 10.83 -13.82
N GLY A 70 -23.02 10.01 -14.60
CA GLY A 70 -22.11 10.47 -15.66
C GLY A 70 -20.64 10.19 -15.33
N GLN A 71 -19.75 11.04 -15.83
CA GLN A 71 -18.31 10.82 -15.75
C GLN A 71 -17.78 10.71 -14.31
N MET A 72 -18.30 11.51 -13.39
CA MET A 72 -17.92 11.48 -11.97
C MET A 72 -18.25 10.14 -11.32
N LEU A 73 -19.42 9.57 -11.62
CA LEU A 73 -19.79 8.23 -11.15
C LEU A 73 -18.86 7.15 -11.72
N ALA A 74 -18.45 7.26 -12.99
CA ALA A 74 -17.51 6.32 -13.60
C ALA A 74 -16.13 6.38 -12.92
N VAL A 75 -15.64 7.59 -12.59
CA VAL A 75 -14.39 7.80 -11.84
C VAL A 75 -14.49 7.22 -10.44
N LYS A 76 -15.57 7.50 -9.70
CA LYS A 76 -15.82 6.90 -8.37
C LYS A 76 -15.79 5.37 -8.46
N ARG A 77 -16.52 4.77 -9.40
CA ARG A 77 -16.55 3.31 -9.59
C ARG A 77 -15.17 2.74 -9.90
N ALA A 78 -14.38 3.40 -10.73
CA ALA A 78 -13.01 2.98 -11.01
C ALA A 78 -12.12 3.05 -9.76
N ARG A 79 -12.29 4.09 -8.94
CA ARG A 79 -11.55 4.26 -7.69
C ARG A 79 -11.94 3.22 -6.65
N VAL A 80 -13.24 2.91 -6.51
CA VAL A 80 -13.76 1.82 -5.67
C VAL A 80 -13.08 0.50 -6.03
N ARG A 81 -13.14 0.09 -7.31
CA ARG A 81 -12.50 -1.15 -7.77
C ARG A 81 -11.00 -1.18 -7.47
N SER A 82 -10.31 -0.06 -7.69
CA SER A 82 -8.88 0.04 -7.40
C SER A 82 -8.57 -0.11 -5.91
N LEU A 83 -9.41 0.42 -5.02
CA LEU A 83 -9.26 0.26 -3.57
C LEU A 83 -9.50 -1.20 -3.17
N GLU A 84 -10.58 -1.82 -3.64
CA GLU A 84 -10.90 -3.24 -3.39
C GLU A 84 -9.76 -4.16 -3.82
N GLU A 85 -9.20 -3.96 -5.02
CA GLU A 85 -8.06 -4.73 -5.52
C GLU A 85 -6.83 -4.58 -4.61
N ARG A 86 -6.54 -3.36 -4.15
CA ARG A 86 -5.39 -3.09 -3.27
C ARG A 86 -5.59 -3.68 -1.88
N ILE A 87 -6.80 -3.63 -1.32
CA ILE A 87 -7.16 -4.25 -0.04
C ILE A 87 -6.92 -5.76 -0.14
N ASN A 88 -7.53 -6.41 -1.13
CA ASN A 88 -7.41 -7.85 -1.35
C ASN A 88 -5.96 -8.28 -1.55
N LYS A 89 -5.18 -7.49 -2.30
CA LYS A 89 -3.76 -7.75 -2.52
C LYS A 89 -2.94 -7.69 -1.22
N ASN A 90 -3.15 -6.67 -0.38
CA ASN A 90 -2.46 -6.55 0.90
C ASN A 90 -2.85 -7.70 1.85
N LEU A 91 -4.14 -8.05 1.94
CA LEU A 91 -4.59 -9.18 2.76
C LEU A 91 -3.99 -10.52 2.29
N ARG A 92 -3.90 -10.75 0.98
CA ARG A 92 -3.24 -11.94 0.44
C ARG A 92 -1.76 -12.00 0.82
N TYR A 93 -1.04 -10.88 0.71
CA TYR A 93 0.37 -10.85 1.10
C TYR A 93 0.56 -10.95 2.61
N ALA A 94 -0.38 -10.44 3.41
CA ALA A 94 -0.34 -10.61 4.86
C ALA A 94 -0.41 -12.10 5.22
N LYS A 95 -1.34 -12.84 4.61
CA LYS A 95 -1.45 -14.31 4.80
C LYS A 95 -0.17 -15.04 4.37
N LEU A 96 0.43 -14.66 3.24
CA LEU A 96 1.69 -15.25 2.79
C LEU A 96 2.83 -14.95 3.77
N ALA A 97 2.91 -13.72 4.29
CA ALA A 97 3.90 -13.33 5.29
C ALA A 97 3.76 -14.12 6.61
N GLU A 98 2.55 -14.46 7.02
CA GLU A 98 2.34 -15.32 8.19
C GLU A 98 2.75 -16.77 7.92
N ALA A 99 2.43 -17.29 6.73
CA ALA A 99 2.77 -18.66 6.35
C ALA A 99 4.28 -18.85 6.14
N GLU A 100 5.01 -17.81 5.74
CA GLU A 100 6.47 -17.81 5.59
C GLU A 100 7.23 -17.87 6.93
N GLY A 101 6.54 -17.74 8.07
CA GLY A 101 7.14 -17.89 9.39
C GLY A 101 8.02 -16.68 9.76
N ASN A 102 7.39 -15.55 10.04
CA ASN A 102 8.01 -14.47 10.81
C ASN A 102 8.06 -14.82 12.30
#